data_AF-A0A7K4HA04-F1
#
_entry.id   AF-A0A7K4HA04-F1
#
_cell.length_a   1.000
_cell.length_b   1.000
_cell.length_c   1.000
_cell.angle_alpha   90.00
_cell.angle_beta   90.00
_cell.angle_gamma   90.00
#
_symmetry.space_group_name_H-M   'P 1'
#
loop_
_entity.id
_entity.type
_entity.pdbx_description
1 polymer ?
#
loop_
_entity_poly.entity_id
_entity_poly.type
_entity_poly.pdbx_seq_one_letter_code
_entity_poly.pdbx_strand_id
1 'polypeptide(L)'
;MLEGVEDLANTNTEIKEDLKSLKLIVQWKIDSLNGYQIFDNGKYVYKQGGVHPNPDLVCIFINKETVKKLFEGKLRDFRMKVEGKKYRIRFIEKEEDMNKVILDVPFEDFDYDLEVEFSADRDQRLIFLSRIPVFNTLFKNHYDPDHSRGSAIPINVKLGTYENQMVPMVVLEHFLKKANLRYLVDCGCRIGKNCKDYDYRTGCMYLGKGVEKLALDLPWRIEKHAHLATYEEAIAQARKAVESGLVPVMGRYRAEAAVMYALPDEGNMLTICYCCPCCCVQGVYKYGSATVRKIFQRMEGLEVIFDKELCVGCGECLDVCIYDGIQMVDNKAQKIRENCLGCGRCERVCQNGAIKITIDDPKRLDEFIKTIEEYVNVL
;
A
#
# COMPACT_ATOMS: atom_id res chain seq x y z
N MET A 1 -13.29 -12.29 24.04
CA MET A 1 -12.86 -10.88 24.10
C MET A 1 -11.35 -10.82 24.00
N LEU A 2 -10.79 -9.68 23.62
CA LEU A 2 -9.36 -9.39 23.64
C LEU A 2 -8.86 -9.21 25.10
N GLU A 3 -9.03 -10.24 25.92
CA GLU A 3 -8.24 -10.43 27.13
C GLU A 3 -6.83 -10.85 26.66
N GLY A 4 -5.77 -10.27 27.23
CA GLY A 4 -4.40 -10.60 26.84
C GLY A 4 -3.85 -9.85 25.62
N VAL A 5 -4.37 -8.66 25.26
CA VAL A 5 -3.66 -7.77 24.31
C VAL A 5 -2.26 -7.46 24.79
N GLU A 6 -2.08 -7.33 26.11
CA GLU A 6 -0.77 -7.15 26.73
C GLU A 6 0.12 -8.39 26.51
N ASP A 7 -0.43 -9.60 26.58
CA ASP A 7 0.30 -10.85 26.30
C ASP A 7 0.71 -10.97 24.82
N LEU A 8 -0.17 -10.54 23.91
CA LEU A 8 0.13 -10.43 22.47
C LEU A 8 1.27 -9.42 22.23
N ALA A 9 1.24 -8.27 22.90
CA ALA A 9 2.29 -7.26 22.81
C ALA A 9 3.64 -7.75 23.40
N ASN A 10 3.60 -8.64 24.38
CA ASN A 10 4.80 -9.24 24.97
C ASN A 10 5.46 -10.28 24.04
N THR A 11 4.68 -10.93 23.18
CA THR A 11 5.14 -12.01 22.29
C THR A 11 5.32 -11.57 20.83
N ASN A 12 4.81 -10.41 20.43
CA ASN A 12 4.92 -9.88 19.07
C ASN A 12 5.44 -8.43 19.08
N THR A 13 6.67 -8.25 18.57
CA THR A 13 7.36 -6.95 18.54
C THR A 13 6.70 -5.92 17.63
N GLU A 14 6.05 -6.35 16.55
CA GLU A 14 5.34 -5.46 15.61
C GLU A 14 4.06 -4.90 16.23
N ILE A 15 3.28 -5.77 16.88
CA ILE A 15 2.10 -5.33 17.65
C ILE A 15 2.52 -4.37 18.77
N LYS A 16 3.63 -4.67 19.47
CA LYS A 16 4.19 -3.79 20.50
C LYS A 16 4.56 -2.42 19.95
N GLU A 17 5.16 -2.35 18.76
CA GLU A 17 5.49 -1.09 18.09
C GLU A 17 4.23 -0.29 17.74
N ASP A 18 3.23 -0.93 17.14
CA ASP A 18 2.00 -0.25 16.75
C ASP A 18 1.24 0.30 17.96
N LEU A 19 1.18 -0.44 19.06
CA LEU A 19 0.52 -0.01 20.29
C LEU A 19 1.15 1.24 20.91
N LYS A 20 2.47 1.44 20.80
CA LYS A 20 3.16 2.63 21.36
C LYS A 20 2.65 3.95 20.80
N SER A 21 2.18 3.95 19.56
CA SER A 21 1.69 5.15 18.87
C SER A 21 0.19 5.08 18.56
N LEU A 22 -0.50 4.01 18.97
CA LEU A 22 -1.93 3.86 18.73
C LEU A 22 -2.70 4.65 19.79
N LYS A 23 -3.51 5.60 19.30
CA LYS A 23 -4.50 6.31 20.09
C LYS A 23 -5.86 6.12 19.42
N LEU A 24 -6.72 5.32 20.05
CA LEU A 24 -7.95 4.86 19.42
C LEU A 24 -8.97 4.38 20.46
N ILE A 25 -10.22 4.78 20.30
CA ILE A 25 -11.36 4.25 21.05
C ILE A 25 -12.24 3.44 20.10
N VAL A 26 -12.33 2.14 20.35
CA VAL A 26 -13.13 1.21 19.54
C VAL A 26 -14.37 0.80 20.32
N GLN A 27 -15.54 1.20 19.86
CA GLN A 27 -16.81 0.60 20.27
C GLN A 27 -17.01 -0.68 19.47
N TRP A 28 -17.44 -1.76 20.11
CA TRP A 28 -17.77 -2.99 19.42
C TRP A 28 -19.12 -3.56 19.85
N LYS A 29 -19.73 -4.32 18.95
CA LYS A 29 -20.96 -5.08 19.17
C LYS A 29 -20.86 -6.44 18.50
N ILE A 30 -21.18 -7.50 19.23
CA ILE A 30 -21.23 -8.88 18.74
C ILE A 30 -22.58 -9.45 19.22
N ASP A 31 -23.56 -9.52 18.32
CA ASP A 31 -24.94 -9.89 18.66
C ASP A 31 -25.53 -9.02 19.79
N SER A 32 -25.92 -9.61 20.93
CA SER A 32 -26.42 -8.89 22.11
C SER A 32 -25.32 -8.31 23.00
N LEU A 33 -24.06 -8.72 22.79
CA LEU A 33 -22.91 -8.22 23.54
C LEU A 33 -22.41 -6.91 22.95
N ASN A 34 -22.00 -6.00 23.81
CA ASN A 34 -21.33 -4.76 23.43
C ASN A 34 -20.24 -4.43 24.45
N GLY A 35 -19.37 -3.51 24.09
CA GLY A 35 -18.34 -2.97 24.95
C GLY A 35 -17.43 -2.05 24.16
N TYR A 36 -16.39 -1.56 24.82
CA TYR A 36 -15.42 -0.69 24.16
C TYR A 36 -13.99 -1.00 24.61
N GLN A 37 -13.05 -0.54 23.81
CA GLN A 37 -11.62 -0.66 24.01
C GLN A 37 -10.97 0.69 23.82
N ILE A 38 -9.99 1.01 24.66
CA ILE A 38 -9.24 2.26 24.61
C ILE A 38 -7.77 1.89 24.48
N PHE A 39 -7.17 2.36 23.39
CA PHE A 39 -5.74 2.35 23.15
C PHE A 39 -5.21 3.76 23.34
N ASP A 40 -4.22 3.93 24.21
CA ASP A 40 -3.59 5.24 24.46
C ASP A 40 -2.08 5.07 24.67
N ASN A 41 -1.33 5.13 23.57
CA ASN A 41 0.13 5.17 23.56
C ASN A 41 0.77 4.05 24.41
N GLY A 42 0.41 2.81 24.11
CA GLY A 42 0.87 1.60 24.79
C GLY A 42 0.00 1.18 25.98
N LYS A 43 -0.91 2.04 26.46
CA LYS A 43 -1.92 1.64 27.46
C LYS A 43 -3.14 1.04 26.77
N TYR A 44 -3.71 0.01 27.38
CA TYR A 44 -4.90 -0.67 26.90
C TYR A 44 -5.92 -0.83 28.02
N VAL A 45 -7.17 -0.47 27.75
CA VAL A 45 -8.31 -0.71 28.65
C VAL A 45 -9.44 -1.34 27.84
N TYR A 46 -10.09 -2.35 28.41
CA TYR A 46 -11.30 -2.92 27.85
C TYR A 46 -12.45 -2.83 28.86
N LYS A 47 -13.67 -2.65 28.38
CA LYS A 47 -14.89 -2.79 29.18
C LYS A 47 -15.94 -3.56 28.41
N GLN A 48 -16.48 -4.62 29.01
CA GLN A 48 -17.68 -5.27 28.53
C GLN A 48 -18.91 -4.52 29.05
N GLY A 49 -19.85 -4.25 28.16
CA GLY A 49 -21.05 -3.48 28.42
C GLY A 49 -20.84 -1.97 28.40
N GLY A 50 -21.86 -1.28 27.88
CA GLY A 50 -21.92 0.18 27.82
C GLY A 50 -21.51 0.76 26.47
N VAL A 51 -21.75 2.05 26.33
CA VAL A 51 -21.46 2.82 25.12
C VAL A 51 -20.47 3.91 25.48
N HIS A 52 -19.35 3.98 24.77
CA HIS A 52 -18.43 5.10 24.92
C HIS A 52 -19.06 6.34 24.26
N PRO A 53 -19.05 7.53 24.89
CA PRO A 53 -19.72 8.71 24.34
C PRO A 53 -19.10 9.21 23.05
N ASN A 54 -17.78 9.04 22.89
CA ASN A 54 -17.02 9.50 21.74
C ASN A 54 -16.10 8.37 21.24
N PRO A 55 -16.62 7.33 20.57
CA PRO A 55 -15.76 6.34 19.93
C PRO A 55 -15.10 6.97 18.68
N ASP A 56 -13.90 6.52 18.34
CA ASP A 56 -13.27 6.84 17.06
C ASP A 56 -13.71 5.89 15.95
N LEU A 57 -14.07 4.66 16.35
CA LEU A 57 -14.40 3.54 15.50
C LEU A 57 -15.51 2.70 16.13
N VAL A 58 -16.49 2.28 15.32
CA VAL A 58 -17.54 1.35 15.72
C VAL A 58 -17.44 0.08 14.86
N CYS A 59 -17.31 -1.08 15.51
CA CYS A 59 -17.26 -2.39 14.86
C CYS A 59 -18.50 -3.21 15.22
N ILE A 60 -19.34 -3.54 14.24
CA ILE A 60 -20.54 -4.36 14.42
C ILE A 60 -20.32 -5.70 13.72
N PHE A 61 -20.16 -6.76 14.51
CA PHE A 61 -20.00 -8.11 14.00
C PHE A 61 -21.36 -8.79 13.88
N ILE A 62 -21.66 -9.28 12.68
CA ILE A 62 -22.95 -9.86 12.32
C ILE A 62 -22.98 -11.37 12.63
N ASN A 63 -21.88 -12.07 12.34
CA ASN A 63 -21.80 -13.53 12.49
C ASN A 63 -20.82 -13.96 13.58
N LYS A 64 -21.32 -14.53 14.68
CA LYS A 64 -20.51 -15.00 15.83
C LYS A 64 -19.47 -16.05 15.45
N GLU A 65 -19.80 -16.96 14.54
CA GLU A 65 -18.87 -18.01 14.12
C GLU A 65 -17.70 -17.41 13.35
N THR A 66 -17.98 -16.45 12.45
CA THR A 66 -16.91 -15.75 11.73
C THR A 66 -16.06 -14.90 12.66
N VAL A 67 -16.64 -14.28 13.70
CA VAL A 67 -15.88 -13.63 14.77
C VAL A 67 -14.93 -14.60 15.43
N LYS A 68 -15.40 -15.79 15.84
CA LYS A 68 -14.53 -16.80 16.46
C LYS A 68 -13.35 -17.13 15.55
N LYS A 69 -13.58 -17.33 14.25
CA LYS A 69 -12.52 -17.60 13.26
C LYS A 69 -11.53 -16.45 13.11
N LEU A 70 -11.99 -15.20 13.16
CA LEU A 70 -11.11 -14.02 13.17
C LEU A 70 -10.16 -14.06 14.38
N PHE A 71 -10.70 -14.32 15.57
CA PHE A 71 -9.92 -14.35 16.81
C PHE A 71 -8.95 -15.55 16.86
N GLU A 72 -9.33 -16.68 16.26
CA GLU A 72 -8.46 -17.86 16.11
C GLU A 72 -7.42 -17.71 15.00
N GLY A 73 -7.41 -16.60 14.25
CA GLY A 73 -6.48 -16.38 13.14
C GLY A 73 -6.73 -17.28 11.93
N LYS A 74 -7.94 -17.83 11.79
CA LYS A 74 -8.31 -18.79 10.73
C LYS A 74 -8.82 -18.14 9.44
N LEU A 75 -8.89 -16.81 9.40
CA LEU A 75 -9.32 -16.08 8.22
C LEU A 75 -8.11 -15.75 7.33
N ARG A 76 -8.26 -16.02 6.04
CA ARG A 76 -7.21 -15.83 5.03
C ARG A 76 -7.23 -14.45 4.42
N ASP A 77 -8.42 -13.92 4.19
CA ASP A 77 -8.62 -12.74 3.34
C ASP A 77 -9.99 -12.09 3.60
N PHE A 78 -10.31 -11.02 2.86
CA PHE A 78 -11.59 -10.34 2.94
C PHE A 78 -11.94 -9.57 1.65
N ARG A 79 -13.23 -9.45 1.40
CA ARG A 79 -13.81 -8.51 0.42
C ARG A 79 -14.47 -7.37 1.16
N MET A 80 -14.37 -6.15 0.63
CA MET A 80 -14.96 -4.96 1.25
C MET A 80 -15.82 -4.16 0.28
N LYS A 81 -16.82 -3.48 0.85
CA LYS A 81 -17.59 -2.40 0.24
C LYS A 81 -17.45 -1.15 1.08
N VAL A 82 -17.31 0.00 0.43
CA VAL A 82 -17.17 1.30 1.08
C VAL A 82 -18.38 2.16 0.76
N GLU A 83 -19.04 2.67 1.80
CA GLU A 83 -20.23 3.54 1.73
C GLU A 83 -20.01 4.75 2.65
N GLY A 84 -19.34 5.79 2.12
CA GLY A 84 -18.94 6.95 2.92
C GLY A 84 -18.01 6.55 4.06
N LYS A 85 -18.50 6.65 5.31
CA LYS A 85 -17.76 6.31 6.53
C LYS A 85 -17.81 4.85 6.94
N LYS A 86 -18.61 4.06 6.22
CA LYS A 86 -18.92 2.67 6.54
C LYS A 86 -18.18 1.72 5.62
N TYR A 87 -17.60 0.68 6.21
CA TYR A 87 -17.02 -0.45 5.51
C TYR A 87 -17.83 -1.69 5.86
N ARG A 88 -18.33 -2.39 4.85
CA ARG A 88 -18.90 -3.73 5.00
C ARG A 88 -17.89 -4.74 4.52
N ILE A 89 -17.57 -5.71 5.37
CA ILE A 89 -16.47 -6.65 5.18
C ILE A 89 -17.02 -8.06 5.23
N ARG A 90 -16.75 -8.81 4.17
CA ARG A 90 -16.97 -10.25 4.09
C ARG A 90 -15.64 -10.95 4.28
N PHE A 91 -15.54 -11.79 5.30
CA PHE A 91 -14.32 -12.54 5.56
C PHE A 91 -14.25 -13.80 4.71
N ILE A 92 -13.03 -14.22 4.40
CA ILE A 92 -12.74 -15.33 3.49
C ILE A 92 -11.75 -16.25 4.18
N GLU A 93 -12.09 -17.53 4.27
CA GLU A 93 -11.32 -18.53 5.03
C GLU A 93 -10.18 -19.15 4.20
N LYS A 94 -10.36 -19.26 2.88
CA LYS A 94 -9.41 -19.89 1.97
C LYS A 94 -9.15 -19.02 0.75
N GLU A 95 -7.92 -19.03 0.26
CA GLU A 95 -7.53 -18.20 -0.88
C GLU A 95 -8.28 -18.58 -2.16
N GLU A 96 -8.53 -19.87 -2.36
CA GLU A 96 -9.29 -20.41 -3.50
C GLU A 96 -10.72 -19.85 -3.60
N ASP A 97 -11.29 -19.42 -2.47
CA ASP A 97 -12.64 -18.85 -2.45
C ASP A 97 -12.64 -17.35 -2.77
N MET A 98 -11.47 -16.69 -2.83
CA MET A 98 -11.35 -15.28 -3.20
C MET A 98 -11.94 -15.01 -4.57
N ASN A 99 -11.50 -15.73 -5.60
CA ASN A 99 -11.93 -15.49 -6.97
C ASN A 99 -13.45 -15.70 -7.10
N LYS A 100 -14.00 -16.74 -6.47
CA LYS A 100 -15.46 -16.97 -6.42
C LYS A 100 -16.20 -15.82 -5.75
N VAL A 101 -15.73 -15.39 -4.58
CA VAL A 101 -16.36 -14.29 -3.83
C VAL A 101 -16.29 -12.97 -4.60
N ILE A 102 -15.27 -12.73 -5.42
CA ILE A 102 -15.15 -11.50 -6.21
C ILE A 102 -15.92 -11.61 -7.54
N LEU A 103 -15.95 -12.78 -8.19
CA LEU A 103 -16.58 -13.02 -9.51
C LEU A 103 -18.09 -13.30 -9.42
N ASP A 104 -18.52 -14.16 -8.51
CA ASP A 104 -19.88 -14.73 -8.51
C ASP A 104 -20.90 -13.84 -7.80
N VAL A 105 -20.44 -12.85 -7.03
CA VAL A 105 -21.32 -11.98 -6.23
C VAL A 105 -21.17 -10.53 -6.69
N PRO A 106 -22.24 -9.90 -7.21
CA PRO A 106 -22.23 -8.46 -7.50
C PRO A 106 -21.76 -7.66 -6.30
N PHE A 107 -21.01 -6.58 -6.53
CA PHE A 107 -20.49 -5.73 -5.46
C PHE A 107 -21.60 -5.13 -4.57
N GLU A 108 -22.83 -5.09 -5.08
CA GLU A 108 -24.00 -4.54 -4.41
C GLU A 108 -24.66 -5.51 -3.42
N ASP A 109 -24.47 -6.83 -3.56
CA ASP A 109 -25.34 -7.87 -2.97
C ASP A 109 -24.64 -8.91 -2.08
N PHE A 110 -23.44 -8.64 -1.55
CA PHE A 110 -22.76 -9.62 -0.70
C PHE A 110 -23.15 -9.52 0.79
N ASP A 111 -23.41 -10.67 1.41
CA ASP A 111 -23.52 -10.80 2.87
C ASP A 111 -22.19 -10.45 3.55
N TYR A 112 -22.23 -9.62 4.59
CA TYR A 112 -21.05 -9.17 5.31
C TYR A 112 -21.02 -9.68 6.75
N ASP A 113 -19.82 -9.92 7.26
CA ASP A 113 -19.57 -10.43 8.61
C ASP A 113 -19.29 -9.31 9.62
N LEU A 114 -18.81 -8.16 9.11
CA LEU A 114 -18.40 -7.02 9.92
C LEU A 114 -18.78 -5.70 9.21
N GLU A 115 -19.48 -4.82 9.93
CA GLU A 115 -19.61 -3.40 9.60
C GLU A 115 -18.65 -2.57 10.45
N VAL A 116 -17.88 -1.69 9.83
CA VAL A 116 -16.96 -0.77 10.49
C VAL A 116 -17.33 0.66 10.12
N GLU A 117 -17.56 1.51 11.12
CA GLU A 117 -17.89 2.93 10.93
C GLU A 117 -16.89 3.81 11.67
N PHE A 118 -16.23 4.71 10.95
CA PHE A 118 -15.27 5.67 11.53
C PHE A 118 -15.96 6.99 11.88
N SER A 119 -15.68 7.56 13.06
CA SER A 119 -16.36 8.77 13.54
C SER A 119 -15.80 10.07 12.93
N ALA A 120 -14.51 10.13 12.65
CA ALA A 120 -13.86 11.27 12.01
C ALA A 120 -13.61 11.04 10.51
N ASP A 121 -13.62 12.13 9.73
CA ASP A 121 -13.38 12.12 8.27
C ASP A 121 -11.90 11.95 7.89
N ARG A 122 -10.97 12.13 8.82
CA ARG A 122 -9.64 12.60 8.41
C ARG A 122 -8.74 11.59 7.70
N ASP A 123 -8.98 10.28 7.75
CA ASP A 123 -8.28 9.29 6.92
C ASP A 123 -8.88 7.89 7.11
N GLN A 124 -10.14 7.74 6.72
CA GLN A 124 -10.84 6.45 6.73
C GLN A 124 -10.21 5.53 5.69
N ARG A 125 -9.28 4.70 6.15
CA ARG A 125 -8.55 3.76 5.31
C ARG A 125 -8.63 2.43 6.05
N LEU A 126 -9.28 1.44 5.43
CA LEU A 126 -9.49 0.14 6.06
C LEU A 126 -8.18 -0.50 6.55
N ILE A 127 -7.06 -0.21 5.86
CA ILE A 127 -5.72 -0.61 6.26
C ILE A 127 -5.36 -0.23 7.70
N PHE A 128 -5.94 0.83 8.27
CA PHE A 128 -5.73 1.22 9.66
C PHE A 128 -6.17 0.13 10.65
N LEU A 129 -7.17 -0.70 10.30
CA LEU A 129 -7.59 -1.82 11.13
C LEU A 129 -6.45 -2.80 11.40
N SER A 130 -5.47 -2.93 10.50
CA SER A 130 -4.28 -3.78 10.71
C SER A 130 -3.49 -3.44 11.99
N ARG A 131 -3.62 -2.20 12.50
CA ARG A 131 -3.01 -1.74 13.76
C ARG A 131 -3.74 -2.24 15.00
N ILE A 132 -4.98 -2.70 14.87
CA ILE A 132 -5.76 -3.24 15.97
C ILE A 132 -5.42 -4.74 16.07
N PRO A 133 -4.98 -5.25 17.24
CA PRO A 133 -4.46 -6.61 17.38
C PRO A 133 -5.35 -7.72 16.81
N VAL A 134 -6.68 -7.63 16.97
CA VAL A 134 -7.62 -8.64 16.46
C VAL A 134 -7.62 -8.79 14.94
N PHE A 135 -7.32 -7.71 14.21
CA PHE A 135 -7.29 -7.71 12.76
C PHE A 135 -5.88 -7.90 12.20
N ASN A 136 -4.84 -7.83 13.03
CA ASN A 136 -3.45 -7.87 12.58
C ASN A 136 -3.15 -9.11 11.73
N THR A 137 -3.53 -10.31 12.21
CA THR A 137 -3.34 -11.58 11.47
C THR A 137 -4.08 -11.60 10.14
N LEU A 138 -5.35 -11.12 10.10
CA LEU A 138 -6.13 -11.05 8.87
C LEU A 138 -5.43 -10.18 7.82
N PHE A 139 -4.94 -9.00 8.24
CA PHE A 139 -4.26 -8.08 7.35
C PHE A 139 -2.87 -8.57 6.94
N LYS A 140 -2.15 -9.23 7.86
CA LYS A 140 -0.89 -9.91 7.53
C LYS A 140 -1.13 -10.97 6.45
N ASN A 141 -2.19 -11.77 6.56
CA ASN A 141 -2.54 -12.76 5.55
C ASN A 141 -2.92 -12.07 4.22
N HIS A 142 -3.85 -11.11 4.24
CA HIS A 142 -4.31 -10.41 3.03
C HIS A 142 -3.16 -9.79 2.23
N TYR A 143 -2.27 -9.05 2.91
CA TYR A 143 -1.17 -8.37 2.27
C TYR A 143 0.08 -9.23 2.07
N ASP A 144 0.23 -10.32 2.83
CA ASP A 144 1.34 -11.26 2.78
C ASP A 144 2.71 -10.59 2.67
N PRO A 145 3.14 -9.82 3.70
CA PRO A 145 4.38 -9.02 3.64
C PRO A 145 5.65 -9.87 3.59
N ASP A 146 5.55 -11.18 3.87
CA ASP A 146 6.67 -12.10 3.78
C ASP A 146 6.97 -12.46 2.30
N HIS A 147 5.95 -12.38 1.41
CA HIS A 147 6.07 -12.63 -0.04
C HIS A 147 5.72 -11.43 -0.92
N SER A 148 5.27 -10.32 -0.32
CA SER A 148 4.99 -9.06 -1.02
C SER A 148 6.08 -8.04 -0.74
N ARG A 149 6.53 -7.38 -1.80
CA ARG A 149 7.56 -6.33 -1.74
C ARG A 149 7.25 -5.28 -2.79
N GLY A 150 7.41 -4.02 -2.42
CA GLY A 150 7.37 -2.88 -3.33
C GLY A 150 8.51 -1.91 -3.07
N SER A 151 8.94 -1.23 -4.11
CA SER A 151 9.97 -0.21 -4.00
C SER A 151 9.67 0.98 -4.89
N ALA A 152 9.75 2.17 -4.31
CA ALA A 152 9.67 3.41 -5.05
C ALA A 152 11.01 3.67 -5.74
N ILE A 153 10.98 3.79 -7.06
CA ILE A 153 12.17 4.07 -7.85
C ILE A 153 12.36 5.59 -7.93
N PRO A 154 13.52 6.12 -7.48
CA PRO A 154 13.75 7.56 -7.47
C PRO A 154 13.73 8.13 -8.88
N ILE A 155 12.98 9.22 -9.10
CA ILE A 155 12.77 9.75 -10.46
C ILE A 155 13.89 10.66 -10.97
N ASN A 156 14.82 11.10 -10.11
CA ASN A 156 15.86 12.07 -10.50
C ASN A 156 17.30 11.59 -10.22
N VAL A 157 17.50 10.31 -9.92
CA VAL A 157 18.85 9.77 -9.63
C VAL A 157 19.54 9.32 -10.91
N LYS A 158 20.79 9.73 -11.08
CA LYS A 158 21.69 9.31 -12.16
C LYS A 158 22.63 8.20 -11.71
N LEU A 159 23.03 7.34 -12.63
CA LEU A 159 24.03 6.30 -12.39
C LEU A 159 25.44 6.92 -12.44
N GLY A 160 25.90 7.43 -11.30
CA GLY A 160 27.22 8.07 -11.18
C GLY A 160 27.36 9.39 -11.97
N THR A 161 28.60 9.86 -12.11
CA THR A 161 28.94 11.16 -12.70
C THR A 161 29.20 11.13 -14.22
N TYR A 162 29.42 9.94 -14.79
CA TYR A 162 29.83 9.77 -16.20
C TYR A 162 28.80 9.03 -17.07
N GLU A 163 27.87 8.29 -16.47
CA GLU A 163 26.81 7.60 -17.21
C GLU A 163 25.56 8.49 -17.20
N ASN A 164 25.15 8.98 -18.38
CA ASN A 164 23.93 9.79 -18.54
C ASN A 164 22.62 8.99 -18.35
N GLN A 165 22.69 7.84 -17.66
CA GLN A 165 21.56 6.95 -17.46
C GLN A 165 20.81 7.31 -16.17
N MET A 166 19.49 7.44 -16.28
CA MET A 166 18.61 7.64 -15.14
C MET A 166 18.28 6.28 -14.53
N VAL A 167 18.58 6.10 -13.24
CA VAL A 167 18.21 4.90 -12.45
C VAL A 167 16.81 4.38 -12.76
N PRO A 168 15.74 5.20 -12.77
CA PRO A 168 14.39 4.69 -13.03
C PRO A 168 14.25 4.03 -14.40
N MET A 169 14.89 4.59 -15.42
CA MET A 169 14.78 4.03 -16.76
C MET A 169 15.58 2.74 -16.91
N VAL A 170 16.74 2.62 -16.27
CA VAL A 170 17.53 1.39 -16.32
C VAL A 170 16.76 0.21 -15.69
N VAL A 171 16.17 0.42 -14.51
CA VAL A 171 15.35 -0.61 -13.84
C VAL A 171 14.14 -0.98 -14.69
N LEU A 172 13.37 0.01 -15.15
CA LEU A 172 12.16 -0.24 -15.93
C LEU A 172 12.48 -0.96 -17.24
N GLU A 173 13.53 -0.55 -17.95
CA GLU A 173 13.96 -1.17 -19.19
C GLU A 173 14.41 -2.62 -19.00
N HIS A 174 15.08 -2.96 -17.90
CA HIS A 174 15.46 -4.33 -17.57
C HIS A 174 14.23 -5.26 -17.50
N PHE A 175 13.26 -4.93 -16.64
CA PHE A 175 12.08 -5.77 -16.46
C PHE A 175 11.17 -5.75 -17.70
N LEU A 176 11.03 -4.60 -18.36
CA LEU A 176 10.25 -4.49 -19.59
C LEU A 176 10.88 -5.27 -20.74
N LYS A 177 12.20 -5.40 -20.84
CA LYS A 177 12.83 -6.27 -21.86
C LYS A 177 12.67 -7.75 -21.50
N LYS A 178 12.90 -8.10 -20.24
CA LYS A 178 12.86 -9.47 -19.74
C LYS A 178 11.46 -10.07 -19.81
N ALA A 179 10.42 -9.27 -19.59
CA ALA A 179 9.05 -9.77 -19.47
C ALA A 179 8.55 -10.45 -20.75
N ASN A 180 7.88 -11.60 -20.60
CA ASN A 180 7.24 -12.26 -21.74
C ASN A 180 5.94 -11.53 -22.17
N LEU A 181 5.15 -11.10 -21.19
CA LEU A 181 3.88 -10.41 -21.34
C LEU A 181 3.94 -9.07 -20.61
N ARG A 182 3.28 -8.06 -21.21
CA ARG A 182 3.14 -6.71 -20.67
C ARG A 182 1.68 -6.33 -20.81
N TYR A 183 1.03 -6.01 -19.70
CA TYR A 183 -0.36 -5.57 -19.68
C TYR A 183 -0.41 -4.15 -19.14
N LEU A 184 -0.84 -3.21 -19.97
CA LEU A 184 -1.05 -1.83 -19.56
C LEU A 184 -2.46 -1.68 -19.06
N VAL A 185 -2.61 -1.01 -17.93
CA VAL A 185 -3.91 -0.80 -17.29
C VAL A 185 -4.02 0.67 -16.89
N ASP A 186 -5.16 1.28 -17.15
CA ASP A 186 -5.48 2.61 -16.69
C ASP A 186 -5.37 2.70 -15.16
N CYS A 187 -4.99 3.86 -14.64
CA CYS A 187 -4.78 4.07 -13.21
C CYS A 187 -6.12 4.06 -12.45
N GLY A 188 -6.49 2.91 -11.88
CA GLY A 188 -7.70 2.77 -11.06
C GLY A 188 -7.80 3.78 -9.91
N CYS A 189 -6.65 4.19 -9.34
CA CYS A 189 -6.59 5.22 -8.31
C CYS A 189 -7.04 6.60 -8.82
N ARG A 190 -6.61 6.99 -10.03
CA ARG A 190 -6.97 8.27 -10.65
C ARG A 190 -8.41 8.26 -11.13
N ILE A 191 -8.87 7.14 -11.70
CA ILE A 191 -10.28 6.96 -12.08
C ILE A 191 -11.16 7.08 -10.85
N GLY A 192 -10.90 6.29 -9.81
CA GLY A 192 -11.73 6.26 -8.60
C GLY A 192 -11.77 7.58 -7.81
N LYS A 193 -10.75 8.44 -7.97
CA LYS A 193 -10.68 9.78 -7.37
C LYS A 193 -10.99 10.91 -8.33
N ASN A 194 -11.39 10.62 -9.58
CA ASN A 194 -11.65 11.60 -10.63
C ASN A 194 -10.53 12.65 -10.76
N CYS A 195 -9.28 12.17 -10.77
CA CYS A 195 -8.08 13.00 -10.75
C CYS A 195 -8.06 13.99 -11.92
N LYS A 196 -7.66 15.24 -11.66
CA LYS A 196 -7.55 16.33 -12.65
C LYS A 196 -6.10 16.70 -12.98
N ASP A 197 -5.16 16.30 -12.13
CA ASP A 197 -3.76 16.69 -12.25
C ASP A 197 -2.95 15.76 -13.14
N TYR A 198 -3.39 14.50 -13.30
CA TYR A 198 -2.66 13.48 -14.06
C TYR A 198 -3.62 12.64 -14.91
N ASP A 199 -3.19 12.33 -16.13
CA ASP A 199 -3.94 11.47 -17.06
C ASP A 199 -4.06 10.05 -16.49
N TYR A 200 -5.28 9.55 -16.37
CA TYR A 200 -5.52 8.20 -15.86
C TYR A 200 -4.97 7.12 -16.80
N ARG A 201 -4.80 7.41 -18.09
CA ARG A 201 -4.26 6.47 -19.09
C ARG A 201 -2.78 6.15 -18.91
N THR A 202 -2.03 7.00 -18.21
CA THR A 202 -0.65 6.69 -17.82
C THR A 202 -0.67 5.86 -16.53
N GLY A 203 -1.26 4.67 -16.60
CA GLY A 203 -1.57 3.81 -15.47
C GLY A 203 -0.58 2.67 -15.24
N CYS A 204 -0.99 1.68 -14.45
CA CYS A 204 -0.11 0.59 -14.02
C CYS A 204 0.31 -0.32 -15.18
N MET A 205 1.35 -1.11 -14.96
CA MET A 205 1.77 -2.20 -15.83
C MET A 205 1.89 -3.48 -15.03
N TYR A 206 1.45 -4.59 -15.60
CA TYR A 206 1.65 -5.93 -15.05
C TYR A 206 2.50 -6.75 -16.00
N LEU A 207 3.53 -7.40 -15.48
CA LEU A 207 4.54 -8.13 -16.25
C LEU A 207 4.62 -9.59 -15.79
N GLY A 208 4.85 -10.51 -16.73
CA GLY A 208 5.04 -11.95 -16.46
C GLY A 208 3.82 -12.81 -16.74
N LYS A 209 3.98 -14.14 -16.60
CA LYS A 209 2.92 -15.13 -16.91
C LYS A 209 1.65 -14.99 -16.07
N GLY A 210 1.74 -14.41 -14.88
CA GLY A 210 0.56 -14.14 -14.05
C GLY A 210 -0.46 -13.24 -14.77
N VAL A 211 -0.02 -12.47 -15.76
CA VAL A 211 -0.89 -11.69 -16.66
C VAL A 211 -1.87 -12.55 -17.45
N GLU A 212 -1.57 -13.82 -17.75
CA GLU A 212 -2.50 -14.70 -18.47
C GLU A 212 -3.81 -14.91 -17.69
N LYS A 213 -3.73 -14.88 -16.35
CA LYS A 213 -4.91 -14.93 -15.46
C LYS A 213 -5.71 -13.63 -15.50
N LEU A 214 -5.07 -12.52 -15.89
CA LEU A 214 -5.73 -11.23 -16.10
C LEU A 214 -6.36 -11.12 -17.49
N ALA A 215 -5.73 -11.73 -18.51
CA ALA A 215 -6.07 -11.49 -19.90
C ALA A 215 -7.28 -12.28 -20.43
N LEU A 216 -7.94 -13.08 -19.59
CA LEU A 216 -9.02 -13.98 -19.97
C LEU A 216 -10.24 -13.75 -19.07
N ASP A 217 -11.37 -13.34 -19.68
CA ASP A 217 -12.69 -13.18 -19.07
C ASP A 217 -12.76 -12.25 -17.84
N LEU A 218 -12.21 -11.04 -17.96
CA LEU A 218 -12.47 -10.01 -16.95
C LEU A 218 -13.93 -9.53 -17.06
N PRO A 219 -14.68 -9.42 -15.96
CA PRO A 219 -15.98 -8.76 -15.98
C PRO A 219 -15.85 -7.34 -16.56
N TRP A 220 -16.93 -6.86 -17.19
CA TRP A 220 -17.17 -5.59 -17.92
C TRP A 220 -16.48 -4.28 -17.48
N ARG A 221 -15.76 -4.26 -16.35
CA ARG A 221 -15.03 -3.13 -15.77
C ARG A 221 -13.60 -2.94 -16.30
N ILE A 222 -12.95 -3.95 -16.90
CA ILE A 222 -11.54 -3.86 -17.31
C ILE A 222 -11.32 -3.87 -18.83
N GLU A 223 -12.23 -4.42 -19.64
CA GLU A 223 -12.05 -4.50 -21.11
C GLU A 223 -11.82 -3.15 -21.81
N LYS A 224 -12.27 -2.03 -21.21
CA LYS A 224 -12.06 -0.66 -21.76
C LYS A 224 -10.84 0.07 -21.18
N HIS A 225 -10.16 -0.53 -20.22
CA HIS A 225 -9.15 0.11 -19.38
C HIS A 225 -7.85 -0.67 -19.32
N ALA A 226 -7.67 -1.71 -20.14
CA ALA A 226 -6.46 -2.50 -20.18
C ALA A 226 -6.24 -3.23 -21.50
N HIS A 227 -4.97 -3.47 -21.86
CA HIS A 227 -4.60 -4.22 -23.05
C HIS A 227 -3.17 -4.78 -22.96
N LEU A 228 -2.92 -5.84 -23.74
CA LEU A 228 -1.57 -6.35 -23.97
C LEU A 228 -0.78 -5.36 -24.82
N ALA A 229 0.43 -5.04 -24.38
CA ALA A 229 1.29 -4.05 -25.02
C ALA A 229 2.58 -4.66 -25.54
N THR A 230 3.15 -4.03 -26.58
CA THR A 230 4.51 -4.34 -27.01
C THR A 230 5.54 -3.76 -26.04
N TYR A 231 6.80 -4.16 -26.20
CA TYR A 231 7.90 -3.55 -25.47
C TYR A 231 7.97 -2.03 -25.72
N GLU A 232 7.85 -1.61 -26.99
CA GLU A 232 7.96 -0.22 -27.43
C GLU A 232 6.86 0.65 -26.82
N GLU A 233 5.64 0.13 -26.75
CA GLU A 233 4.53 0.82 -26.13
C GLU A 233 4.73 0.98 -24.61
N ALA A 234 5.11 -0.11 -23.93
CA ALA A 234 5.30 -0.09 -22.49
C ALA A 234 6.45 0.83 -22.07
N ILE A 235 7.59 0.81 -22.79
CA ILE A 235 8.72 1.71 -22.49
C ILE A 235 8.38 3.17 -22.80
N ALA A 236 7.57 3.44 -23.82
CA ALA A 236 7.10 4.80 -24.12
C ALA A 236 6.22 5.37 -23.00
N GLN A 237 5.29 4.57 -22.46
CA GLN A 237 4.48 4.97 -21.31
C GLN A 237 5.34 5.16 -20.05
N ALA A 238 6.32 4.29 -19.82
CA ALA A 238 7.24 4.40 -18.69
C ALA A 238 8.02 5.73 -18.71
N ARG A 239 8.58 6.09 -19.87
CA ARG A 239 9.27 7.38 -20.07
C ARG A 239 8.35 8.56 -19.80
N LYS A 240 7.17 8.58 -20.45
CA LYS A 240 6.16 9.63 -20.27
C LYS A 240 5.78 9.80 -18.80
N ALA A 241 5.64 8.69 -18.06
CA ALA A 241 5.27 8.71 -16.66
C ALA A 241 6.36 9.38 -15.79
N VAL A 242 7.62 8.95 -15.93
CA VAL A 242 8.76 9.48 -15.17
C VAL A 242 8.99 10.96 -15.49
N GLU A 243 8.95 11.34 -16.76
CA GLU A 243 9.09 12.74 -17.21
C GLU A 243 7.99 13.63 -16.58
N SER A 244 6.77 13.12 -16.50
CA SER A 244 5.63 13.79 -15.85
C SER A 244 5.73 13.85 -14.32
N GLY A 245 6.76 13.26 -13.70
CA GLY A 245 6.98 13.26 -12.25
C GLY A 245 6.21 12.21 -11.49
N LEU A 246 5.65 11.23 -12.21
CA LEU A 246 5.08 10.05 -11.58
C LEU A 246 6.21 9.15 -11.10
N VAL A 247 6.07 8.63 -9.89
CA VAL A 247 7.06 7.74 -9.27
C VAL A 247 6.72 6.30 -9.64
N PRO A 248 7.59 5.57 -10.35
CA PRO A 248 7.44 4.15 -10.52
C PRO A 248 7.55 3.48 -9.15
N VAL A 249 6.53 2.72 -8.77
CA VAL A 249 6.56 1.87 -7.58
C VAL A 249 6.31 0.46 -8.05
N MET A 250 7.31 -0.40 -7.88
CA MET A 250 7.32 -1.71 -8.50
C MET A 250 7.62 -2.83 -7.52
N GLY A 251 7.06 -4.01 -7.80
CA GLY A 251 7.27 -5.22 -7.04
C GLY A 251 6.09 -6.19 -7.10
N ARG A 252 6.07 -7.16 -6.18
CA ARG A 252 5.02 -8.17 -6.08
C ARG A 252 4.03 -7.78 -4.97
N TYR A 253 2.75 -7.73 -5.30
CA TYR A 253 1.70 -7.36 -4.36
C TYR A 253 0.59 -8.41 -4.38
N ARG A 254 0.53 -9.25 -3.35
CA ARG A 254 -0.51 -10.28 -3.25
C ARG A 254 -1.92 -9.68 -3.24
N ALA A 255 -2.12 -8.60 -2.47
CA ALA A 255 -3.41 -7.90 -2.40
C ALA A 255 -3.87 -7.38 -3.77
N GLU A 256 -2.93 -7.04 -4.65
CA GLU A 256 -3.26 -6.62 -6.02
C GLU A 256 -3.58 -7.81 -6.91
N ALA A 257 -2.85 -8.93 -6.80
CA ALA A 257 -3.22 -10.18 -7.46
C ALA A 257 -4.65 -10.61 -7.09
N ALA A 258 -5.07 -10.41 -5.84
CA ALA A 258 -6.44 -10.63 -5.39
C ALA A 258 -7.46 -9.72 -6.09
N VAL A 259 -7.21 -8.41 -6.12
CA VAL A 259 -8.12 -7.44 -6.77
C VAL A 259 -8.17 -7.63 -8.29
N MET A 260 -7.08 -8.11 -8.87
CA MET A 260 -6.93 -8.33 -10.30
C MET A 260 -7.31 -9.75 -10.74
N TYR A 261 -7.83 -10.60 -9.85
CA TYR A 261 -8.24 -11.99 -10.15
C TYR A 261 -7.08 -12.91 -10.59
N ALA A 262 -5.84 -12.58 -10.22
CA ALA A 262 -4.65 -13.36 -10.52
C ALA A 262 -4.26 -14.34 -9.38
N LEU A 263 -5.20 -14.70 -8.50
CA LEU A 263 -4.97 -15.73 -7.48
C LEU A 263 -5.11 -17.15 -8.05
N PRO A 264 -4.37 -18.14 -7.53
CA PRO A 264 -3.35 -18.01 -6.49
C PRO A 264 -2.13 -17.24 -6.97
N ASP A 265 -1.53 -16.45 -6.08
CA ASP A 265 -0.33 -15.67 -6.38
C ASP A 265 0.92 -16.56 -6.33
N GLU A 266 1.38 -16.97 -7.49
CA GLU A 266 2.54 -17.86 -7.67
C GLU A 266 3.85 -17.09 -7.88
N GLY A 267 3.85 -15.76 -7.71
CA GLY A 267 5.03 -14.95 -7.93
C GLY A 267 5.41 -14.79 -9.40
N ASN A 268 4.43 -14.86 -10.30
CA ASN A 268 4.64 -14.70 -11.74
C ASN A 268 4.09 -13.36 -12.28
N MET A 269 3.80 -12.40 -11.40
CA MET A 269 3.23 -11.11 -11.77
C MET A 269 3.98 -9.97 -11.05
N LEU A 270 4.74 -9.20 -11.82
CA LEU A 270 5.39 -7.97 -11.35
C LEU A 270 4.49 -6.79 -11.68
N THR A 271 4.20 -5.98 -10.68
CA THR A 271 3.47 -4.73 -10.88
C THR A 271 4.42 -3.57 -10.97
N ILE A 272 4.12 -2.63 -11.86
CA ILE A 272 4.71 -1.30 -11.92
C ILE A 272 3.57 -0.27 -11.87
N CYS A 273 3.39 0.40 -10.73
CA CYS A 273 2.49 1.54 -10.59
C CYS A 273 3.24 2.85 -10.91
N TYR A 274 2.62 3.79 -11.62
CA TYR A 274 3.17 5.15 -11.74
C TYR A 274 2.43 6.11 -10.81
N CYS A 275 2.90 6.21 -9.57
CA CYS A 275 2.22 6.88 -8.48
C CYS A 275 2.26 8.40 -8.62
N CYS A 276 1.09 9.04 -8.58
CA CYS A 276 0.95 10.50 -8.45
C CYS A 276 0.99 10.94 -6.97
N PRO A 277 1.27 12.22 -6.67
CA PRO A 277 1.20 12.75 -5.31
C PRO A 277 -0.23 12.98 -4.81
N CYS A 278 -1.22 13.18 -5.69
CA CYS A 278 -2.55 13.63 -5.26
C CYS A 278 -3.49 12.51 -4.78
N CYS A 279 -3.53 11.35 -5.46
CA CYS A 279 -4.59 10.37 -5.23
C CYS A 279 -4.10 8.92 -5.14
N CYS A 280 -2.79 8.69 -5.04
CA CYS A 280 -2.24 7.35 -5.05
C CYS A 280 -2.55 6.59 -3.75
N VAL A 281 -3.06 5.36 -3.89
CA VAL A 281 -3.31 4.48 -2.75
C VAL A 281 -2.03 4.05 -2.02
N GLN A 282 -0.85 4.16 -2.63
CA GLN A 282 0.43 3.93 -1.92
C GLN A 282 0.55 4.77 -0.64
N GLY A 283 0.04 6.00 -0.65
CA GLY A 283 0.04 6.86 0.53
C GLY A 283 -0.86 6.35 1.66
N VAL A 284 -1.66 5.28 1.46
CA VAL A 284 -2.47 4.64 2.52
C VAL A 284 -1.65 3.73 3.41
N TYR A 285 -0.51 3.21 2.93
CA TYR A 285 0.27 2.22 3.67
C TYR A 285 0.88 2.80 4.95
N LYS A 286 1.16 4.10 5.00
CA LYS A 286 1.65 4.79 6.21
C LYS A 286 0.69 4.70 7.40
N TYR A 287 -0.61 4.46 7.15
CA TYR A 287 -1.62 4.29 8.20
C TYR A 287 -1.78 2.84 8.67
N GLY A 288 -1.15 1.87 7.98
CA GLY A 288 -1.17 0.46 8.35
C GLY A 288 -0.27 0.14 9.55
N SER A 289 -0.30 -1.12 9.97
CA SER A 289 0.59 -1.69 10.99
C SER A 289 2.05 -1.68 10.57
N ALA A 290 2.95 -1.82 11.55
CA ALA A 290 4.38 -2.01 11.31
C ALA A 290 4.63 -3.17 10.33
N THR A 291 3.86 -4.26 10.47
CA THR A 291 3.87 -5.42 9.57
C THR A 291 3.56 -5.04 8.12
N VAL A 292 2.48 -4.28 7.88
CA VAL A 292 2.03 -3.90 6.53
C VAL A 292 2.94 -2.82 5.93
N ARG A 293 3.50 -1.92 6.75
CA ARG A 293 4.46 -0.89 6.30
C ARG A 293 5.74 -1.49 5.70
N LYS A 294 6.15 -2.70 6.11
CA LYS A 294 7.36 -3.40 5.61
C LYS A 294 7.31 -3.83 4.16
N ILE A 295 6.12 -3.84 3.54
CA ILE A 295 5.96 -4.19 2.11
C ILE A 295 6.75 -3.19 1.26
N PHE A 296 6.70 -1.90 1.60
CA PHE A 296 7.37 -0.86 0.86
C PHE A 296 8.75 -0.57 1.43
N GLN A 297 9.77 -0.94 0.67
CA GLN A 297 11.16 -0.80 1.08
C GLN A 297 11.90 0.12 0.11
N ARG A 298 12.75 0.95 0.70
CA ARG A 298 13.68 1.79 -0.04
C ARG A 298 14.75 0.91 -0.70
N MET A 299 15.20 1.30 -1.89
CA MET A 299 16.40 0.74 -2.51
C MET A 299 17.62 0.97 -1.59
N GLU A 300 18.44 -0.06 -1.41
CA GLU A 300 19.65 0.03 -0.58
C GLU A 300 20.63 1.06 -1.19
N GLY A 301 21.40 1.74 -0.35
CA GLY A 301 22.37 2.75 -0.78
C GLY A 301 21.77 4.10 -1.19
N LEU A 302 20.44 4.26 -1.20
CA LEU A 302 19.83 5.56 -1.41
C LEU A 302 20.05 6.49 -0.20
N GLU A 303 20.68 7.62 -0.48
CA GLU A 303 20.84 8.74 0.45
C GLU A 303 19.95 9.91 0.03
N VAL A 304 19.30 10.52 1.01
CA VAL A 304 18.42 11.68 0.83
C VAL A 304 18.91 12.76 1.77
N ILE A 305 19.54 13.79 1.22
CA ILE A 305 20.26 14.82 1.95
C ILE A 305 19.39 16.08 1.99
N PHE A 306 19.29 16.69 3.18
CA PHE A 306 18.60 17.96 3.40
C PHE A 306 19.64 18.98 3.88
N ASP A 307 19.93 19.97 3.05
CA ASP A 307 20.83 21.08 3.35
C ASP A 307 20.05 22.20 4.05
N LYS A 308 20.38 22.45 5.32
CA LYS A 308 19.71 23.45 6.15
C LYS A 308 20.03 24.88 5.72
N GLU A 309 21.19 25.12 5.12
CA GLU A 309 21.63 26.46 4.71
C GLU A 309 20.87 26.90 3.46
N LEU A 310 20.66 25.97 2.51
CA LEU A 310 19.88 26.24 1.30
C LEU A 310 18.35 26.23 1.52
N CYS A 311 17.87 25.60 2.60
CA CYS A 311 16.45 25.47 2.85
C CYS A 311 15.82 26.79 3.32
N VAL A 312 14.92 27.37 2.53
CA VAL A 312 14.21 28.62 2.90
C VAL A 312 12.91 28.39 3.70
N GLY A 313 12.56 27.13 3.98
CA GLY A 313 11.38 26.80 4.77
C GLY A 313 10.03 26.92 4.06
N CYS A 314 10.00 26.88 2.72
CA CYS A 314 8.76 27.09 1.93
C CYS A 314 7.70 25.99 2.08
N GLY A 315 8.08 24.78 2.50
CA GLY A 315 7.14 23.69 2.75
C GLY A 315 6.71 22.86 1.52
N GLU A 316 7.04 23.24 0.28
CA GLU A 316 6.60 22.53 -0.94
C GLU A 316 6.95 21.02 -0.94
N CYS A 317 8.09 20.66 -0.35
CA CYS A 317 8.50 19.26 -0.20
C CYS A 317 7.57 18.43 0.69
N LEU A 318 6.95 19.06 1.70
CA LEU A 318 5.98 18.43 2.60
C LEU A 318 4.70 18.09 1.84
N ASP A 319 4.21 19.02 1.01
CA ASP A 319 2.96 18.88 0.25
C ASP A 319 2.98 17.70 -0.74
N VAL A 320 4.15 17.41 -1.32
CA VAL A 320 4.30 16.30 -2.28
C VAL A 320 4.65 14.95 -1.63
N CYS A 321 4.92 14.94 -0.33
CA CYS A 321 5.33 13.73 0.40
C CYS A 321 4.12 12.89 0.84
N ILE A 322 3.75 11.90 0.04
CA ILE A 322 2.61 11.01 0.36
C ILE A 322 2.91 9.99 1.47
N TYR A 323 4.13 9.98 2.02
CA TYR A 323 4.62 8.97 2.97
C TYR A 323 4.82 9.52 4.38
N ASP A 324 4.60 10.82 4.64
CA ASP A 324 4.97 11.49 5.90
C ASP A 324 6.46 11.29 6.25
N GLY A 325 7.31 11.34 5.21
CA GLY A 325 8.76 11.20 5.30
C GLY A 325 9.50 12.52 5.57
N ILE A 326 8.77 13.62 5.80
CA ILE A 326 9.32 14.97 5.96
C ILE A 326 8.59 15.68 7.10
N GLN A 327 9.32 16.43 7.92
CA GLN A 327 8.80 17.32 8.95
C GLN A 327 9.47 18.70 8.87
N MET A 328 8.81 19.71 9.43
CA MET A 328 9.38 21.04 9.59
C MET A 328 9.85 21.22 11.03
N VAL A 329 11.13 21.57 11.21
CA VAL A 329 11.74 21.86 12.51
C VAL A 329 12.55 23.14 12.36
N ASP A 330 12.26 24.14 13.19
CA ASP A 330 12.89 25.47 13.13
C ASP A 330 12.81 26.12 11.74
N ASN A 331 11.65 26.02 11.09
CA ASN A 331 11.41 26.45 9.70
C ASN A 331 12.33 25.80 8.66
N LYS A 332 12.92 24.65 8.95
CA LYS A 332 13.73 23.86 8.01
C LYS A 332 13.12 22.48 7.81
N ALA A 333 13.10 22.03 6.56
CA ALA A 333 12.65 20.69 6.24
C ALA A 333 13.68 19.67 6.76
N GLN A 334 13.19 18.59 7.39
CA GLN A 334 13.99 17.47 7.87
C GLN A 334 13.37 16.15 7.46
N LYS A 335 14.20 15.15 7.18
CA LYS A 335 13.80 13.80 6.80
C LYS A 335 13.37 12.99 8.03
N ILE A 336 12.22 12.33 7.96
CA ILE A 336 11.83 11.22 8.85
C ILE A 336 12.29 9.93 8.18
N ARG A 337 13.37 9.32 8.69
CA ARG A 337 14.07 8.22 8.01
C ARG A 337 13.17 7.00 7.84
N GLU A 338 12.36 6.72 8.84
CA GLU A 338 11.49 5.54 8.95
C GLU A 338 10.41 5.52 7.86
N ASN A 339 9.99 6.71 7.42
CA ASN A 339 8.90 6.89 6.46
C ASN A 339 9.41 7.26 5.05
N CYS A 340 10.69 7.58 4.89
CA CYS A 340 11.24 8.06 3.63
C CYS A 340 11.60 6.91 2.68
N LEU A 341 10.80 6.71 1.62
CA LEU A 341 11.10 5.73 0.57
C LEU A 341 12.09 6.20 -0.50
N GLY A 342 12.64 7.43 -0.39
CA GLY A 342 13.63 7.93 -1.34
C GLY A 342 13.11 8.23 -2.75
N CYS A 343 11.81 8.47 -2.93
CA CYS A 343 11.17 8.56 -4.26
C CYS A 343 11.56 9.75 -5.17
N GLY A 344 12.24 10.79 -4.67
CA GLY A 344 12.67 11.93 -5.51
C GLY A 344 11.69 13.08 -5.68
N ARG A 345 10.44 12.98 -5.21
CA ARG A 345 9.47 14.08 -5.37
C ARG A 345 9.90 15.37 -4.69
N CYS A 346 10.41 15.26 -3.47
CA CYS A 346 10.84 16.41 -2.67
C CYS A 346 12.02 17.16 -3.30
N GLU A 347 12.98 16.44 -3.88
CA GLU A 347 14.08 17.03 -4.64
C GLU A 347 13.56 17.76 -5.89
N ARG A 348 12.64 17.15 -6.64
CA ARG A 348 12.09 17.73 -7.87
C ARG A 348 11.40 19.07 -7.65
N VAL A 349 10.69 19.24 -6.52
CA VAL A 349 10.01 20.51 -6.20
C VAL A 349 10.91 21.52 -5.47
N CYS A 350 12.10 21.11 -5.03
CA CYS A 350 12.97 22.00 -4.26
C CYS A 350 13.73 22.99 -5.18
N GLN A 351 13.13 24.16 -5.42
CA GLN A 351 13.73 25.21 -6.26
C GLN A 351 15.07 25.74 -5.74
N ASN A 352 15.32 25.64 -4.43
CA ASN A 352 16.56 26.09 -3.79
C ASN A 352 17.68 25.04 -3.80
N GLY A 353 17.43 23.82 -4.32
CA GLY A 353 18.42 22.75 -4.33
C GLY A 353 18.81 22.23 -2.94
N ALA A 354 17.98 22.48 -1.93
CA ALA A 354 18.21 22.09 -0.54
C ALA A 354 17.99 20.59 -0.28
N ILE A 355 17.40 19.86 -1.23
CA ILE A 355 17.17 18.42 -1.11
C ILE A 355 17.87 17.74 -2.29
N LYS A 356 18.66 16.70 -2.00
CA LYS A 356 19.34 15.88 -3.01
C LYS A 356 19.12 14.41 -2.73
N ILE A 357 18.95 13.62 -3.79
CA ILE A 357 18.93 12.16 -3.71
C ILE A 357 20.12 11.59 -4.50
N THR A 358 20.85 10.70 -3.85
CA THR A 358 22.02 10.04 -4.43
C THR A 358 22.00 8.55 -4.13
N ILE A 359 22.74 7.78 -4.93
CA ILE A 359 23.05 6.38 -4.65
C ILE A 359 24.56 6.30 -4.37
N ASP A 360 24.94 5.58 -3.32
CA ASP A 360 26.33 5.50 -2.85
C ASP A 360 27.25 4.70 -3.79
N ASP A 361 26.75 3.59 -4.35
CA ASP A 361 27.44 2.72 -5.28
C ASP A 361 26.51 2.35 -6.46
N PRO A 362 26.92 2.53 -7.73
CA PRO A 362 26.16 2.06 -8.89
C PRO A 362 25.76 0.58 -8.84
N LYS A 363 26.55 -0.29 -8.18
CA LYS A 363 26.24 -1.73 -8.04
C LYS A 363 24.96 -2.02 -7.27
N ARG A 364 24.51 -1.06 -6.44
CA ARG A 364 23.22 -1.17 -5.73
C ARG A 364 22.04 -1.35 -6.67
N LEU A 365 22.18 -0.92 -7.92
CA LEU A 365 21.18 -1.11 -8.95
C LEU A 365 21.01 -2.59 -9.32
N ASP A 366 22.11 -3.30 -9.54
CA ASP A 366 22.10 -4.73 -9.88
C ASP A 366 21.58 -5.56 -8.70
N GLU A 367 22.01 -5.22 -7.48
CA GLU A 367 21.50 -5.82 -6.24
C GLU A 367 19.99 -5.63 -6.11
N PHE A 368 19.50 -4.42 -6.38
CA PHE A 368 18.08 -4.11 -6.35
C PHE A 368 17.27 -4.90 -7.37
N ILE A 369 17.75 -4.98 -8.62
CA ILE A 369 17.13 -5.80 -9.67
C ILE A 369 17.04 -7.25 -9.21
N LYS A 370 18.15 -7.81 -8.70
CA LYS A 370 18.20 -9.18 -8.20
C LYS A 370 17.21 -9.39 -7.05
N THR A 371 17.12 -8.46 -6.10
CA THR A 371 16.13 -8.54 -5.02
C THR A 371 14.71 -8.59 -5.55
N ILE A 372 14.35 -7.81 -6.58
CA ILE A 372 13.00 -7.92 -7.16
C ILE A 372 12.82 -9.31 -7.81
N GLU A 373 13.81 -9.81 -8.53
CA GLU A 373 13.76 -11.12 -9.20
C GLU A 373 13.63 -12.31 -8.22
N GLU A 374 14.07 -12.15 -6.97
CA GLU A 374 13.86 -13.15 -5.91
C GLU A 374 12.38 -13.25 -5.49
N TYR A 375 11.59 -12.19 -5.64
CA TYR A 375 10.17 -12.16 -5.29
C TYR A 375 9.27 -12.51 -6.47
N VAL A 376 9.72 -12.26 -7.70
CA VAL A 376 8.87 -12.38 -8.90
C VAL A 376 9.61 -12.82 -10.14
N ASN A 377 9.01 -13.77 -10.85
CA ASN A 377 9.43 -14.20 -12.17
C ASN A 377 8.57 -13.53 -13.25
N VAL A 378 9.22 -12.81 -14.17
CA VAL A 378 8.55 -12.11 -15.28
C VAL A 378 8.61 -12.86 -16.61
N LEU A 379 9.14 -14.10 -16.63
CA LEU A 379 9.30 -14.93 -17.83
C LEU A 379 8.12 -15.85 -18.13
#